data_AF-A0A7W0PYJ2-F1
#
_entry.id   AF-A0A7W0PYJ2-F1
#
_cell.length_a   1.000
_cell.length_b   1.000
_cell.length_c   1.000
_cell.angle_alpha   90.00
_cell.angle_beta   90.00
_cell.angle_gamma   90.00
#
_symmetry.space_group_name_H-M   'P 1'
#
loop_
_entity.id
_entity.type
_entity.pdbx_description
1 polymer ?
#
loop_
_entity_poly.entity_id
_entity_poly.type
_entity_poly.pdbx_seq_one_letter_code
_entity_poly.pdbx_strand_id
1 'polypeptide(L)'
;MARKKRKSPLRPRVPARVKKRRGKKSQRGHHHPELWGLVLTAVAIFLATLFWFRWQGGVVGGPVEDGLRGAIGAAAYVAPAVLFVVGFLMVSRSELVDVRPFRTGLIVLSLGLLLALGADHGGLVGRVLEGIVGTLLGATGATIVGVTTLVVGALLLSG
;
A
#
# COMPACT_ATOMS: atom_id res chain seq x y z
N MET A 1 56.41 -61.50 30.95
CA MET A 1 55.10 -61.78 30.30
C MET A 1 54.63 -60.53 29.56
N ALA A 2 54.55 -60.58 28.23
CA ALA A 2 54.25 -59.39 27.40
C ALA A 2 52.73 -59.15 27.29
N ARG A 3 52.28 -57.93 27.63
CA ARG A 3 50.86 -57.54 27.63
C ARG A 3 50.32 -57.42 26.21
N LYS A 4 49.44 -58.34 25.81
CA LYS A 4 48.81 -58.39 24.48
C LYS A 4 47.93 -57.14 24.25
N LYS A 5 48.29 -56.28 23.29
CA LYS A 5 47.48 -55.11 22.87
C LYS A 5 46.16 -55.58 22.24
N ARG A 6 45.02 -55.10 22.77
CA ARG A 6 43.69 -55.35 22.19
C ARG A 6 43.53 -54.55 20.89
N LYS A 7 43.11 -55.23 19.82
CA LYS A 7 42.75 -54.57 18.54
C LYS A 7 41.39 -53.90 18.71
N SER A 8 41.37 -52.57 18.65
CA SER A 8 40.15 -51.76 18.61
C SER A 8 39.50 -51.90 17.22
N PRO A 9 38.19 -52.16 17.09
CA PRO A 9 37.54 -52.17 15.80
C PRO A 9 37.58 -50.76 15.17
N LEU A 10 38.00 -50.70 13.91
CA LEU A 10 37.98 -49.47 13.12
C LEU A 10 36.55 -48.97 13.00
N ARG A 11 36.28 -47.81 13.61
CA ARG A 11 34.99 -47.13 13.52
C ARG A 11 34.77 -46.75 12.04
N PRO A 12 33.62 -47.12 11.42
CA PRO A 12 33.36 -46.74 10.03
C PRO A 12 33.43 -45.22 9.89
N ARG A 13 34.32 -44.71 9.04
CA ARG A 13 34.31 -43.32 8.60
C ARG A 13 33.08 -43.13 7.70
N VAL A 14 31.94 -42.86 8.32
CA VAL A 14 30.80 -42.28 7.60
C VAL A 14 31.29 -40.98 6.92
N PRO A 15 31.03 -40.80 5.62
CA PRO A 15 31.50 -39.62 4.90
C PRO A 15 30.94 -38.37 5.59
N ALA A 16 31.82 -37.45 5.97
CA ALA A 16 31.48 -36.18 6.60
C ALA A 16 30.63 -35.24 5.70
N ARG A 17 30.17 -35.72 4.54
CA ARG A 17 29.70 -34.91 3.42
C ARG A 17 28.28 -35.22 2.96
N VAL A 18 27.36 -35.61 3.85
CA VAL A 18 25.93 -35.33 3.57
C VAL A 18 25.18 -35.06 4.87
N LYS A 19 25.68 -34.14 5.71
CA LYS A 19 24.75 -33.37 6.54
C LYS A 19 24.12 -32.33 5.62
N LYS A 20 23.18 -32.76 4.75
CA LYS A 20 22.19 -31.85 4.17
C LYS A 20 21.34 -31.34 5.33
N ARG A 21 21.88 -30.41 6.10
CA ARG A 21 21.08 -29.30 6.56
C ARG A 21 20.68 -28.57 5.28
N ARG A 22 19.65 -29.08 4.58
CA ARG A 22 18.69 -28.17 3.98
C ARG A 22 18.27 -27.35 5.18
N GLY A 23 18.90 -26.18 5.34
CA GLY A 23 18.38 -25.18 6.23
C GLY A 23 16.91 -25.16 5.87
N LYS A 24 16.08 -25.56 6.83
CA LYS A 24 14.70 -25.10 6.85
C LYS A 24 14.93 -23.61 6.80
N LYS A 25 14.91 -23.02 5.58
CA LYS A 25 14.84 -21.59 5.38
C LYS A 25 13.53 -21.34 6.08
N SER A 26 13.67 -20.99 7.36
CA SER A 26 12.61 -20.45 8.15
C SER A 26 12.00 -19.45 7.18
N GLN A 27 10.79 -19.76 6.72
CA GLN A 27 9.86 -18.76 6.24
C GLN A 27 9.66 -17.85 7.44
N ARG A 28 10.67 -17.00 7.67
CA ARG A 28 10.74 -16.00 8.70
C ARG A 28 9.69 -15.01 8.23
N GLY A 29 8.64 -14.88 9.03
CA GLY A 29 7.34 -14.37 8.64
C GLY A 29 7.42 -13.07 7.85
N HIS A 30 7.07 -13.16 6.56
CA HIS A 30 6.75 -12.01 5.73
C HIS A 30 5.24 -11.76 5.71
N HIS A 31 4.48 -12.20 6.72
CA HIS A 31 3.01 -11.97 6.82
C HIS A 31 2.61 -10.52 7.18
N HIS A 32 3.57 -9.66 7.49
CA HIS A 32 3.29 -8.27 7.87
C HIS A 32 2.60 -7.43 6.76
N PRO A 33 2.95 -7.55 5.47
CA PRO A 33 2.29 -6.80 4.40
C PRO A 33 0.87 -7.31 4.11
N GLU A 34 0.64 -8.61 4.27
CA GLU A 34 -0.65 -9.26 3.97
C GLU A 34 -1.73 -8.80 4.97
N LEU A 35 -1.35 -8.69 6.25
CA LEU A 35 -2.20 -8.15 7.32
C LEU A 35 -2.58 -6.69 7.07
N TRP A 36 -1.60 -5.84 6.72
CA TRP A 36 -1.86 -4.44 6.40
C TRP A 36 -2.72 -4.29 5.14
N GLY A 37 -2.53 -5.14 4.13
CA GLY A 37 -3.36 -5.18 2.93
C GLY A 37 -4.81 -5.56 3.24
N LEU A 38 -5.02 -6.57 4.07
CA LEU A 38 -6.36 -6.98 4.51
C LEU A 38 -7.06 -5.89 5.31
N VAL A 39 -6.35 -5.26 6.26
CA VAL A 39 -6.88 -4.12 7.03
C VAL A 39 -7.27 -2.98 6.09
N LEU A 40 -6.41 -2.62 5.14
CA LEU A 40 -6.68 -1.54 4.19
C LEU A 40 -7.88 -1.86 3.29
N THR A 41 -8.00 -3.12 2.83
CA THR A 41 -9.13 -3.58 2.02
C THR A 41 -10.44 -3.55 2.82
N ALA A 42 -10.40 -4.00 4.08
CA ALA A 42 -11.56 -3.96 4.96
C ALA A 42 -12.01 -2.51 5.23
N VAL A 43 -11.05 -1.62 5.51
CA VAL A 43 -11.30 -0.18 5.65
C VAL A 43 -11.91 0.38 4.37
N ALA A 44 -11.38 0.04 3.19
CA ALA A 44 -11.91 0.51 1.92
C ALA A 44 -13.38 0.10 1.68
N ILE A 45 -13.71 -1.18 1.95
CA ILE A 45 -15.08 -1.69 1.83
C ILE A 45 -16.00 -1.00 2.83
N PHE A 46 -15.55 -0.81 4.06
CA PHE A 46 -16.31 -0.06 5.08
C PHE A 46 -16.60 1.37 4.61
N LEU A 47 -15.59 2.10 4.13
CA LEU A 47 -15.80 3.45 3.59
C LEU A 47 -16.69 3.46 2.34
N ALA A 48 -16.58 2.47 1.45
CA ALA A 48 -17.45 2.37 0.27
C ALA A 48 -18.91 2.16 0.68
N THR A 49 -19.14 1.42 1.75
CA THR A 49 -20.47 1.19 2.32
C THR A 49 -21.08 2.51 2.86
N LEU A 50 -20.27 3.33 3.52
CA LEU A 50 -20.69 4.65 4.00
C LEU A 50 -20.97 5.62 2.83
N PHE A 51 -19.99 5.81 1.95
CA PHE A 51 -20.06 6.85 0.92
C PHE A 51 -20.95 6.49 -0.28
N TRP A 52 -20.90 5.24 -0.76
CA TRP A 52 -21.62 4.83 -1.98
C TRP A 52 -22.95 4.17 -1.66
N PHE A 53 -22.99 3.27 -0.68
CA PHE A 53 -24.23 2.57 -0.31
C PHE A 53 -25.10 3.38 0.64
N ARG A 54 -24.58 4.48 1.23
CA ARG A 54 -25.29 5.36 2.18
C ARG A 54 -25.96 4.58 3.32
N TRP A 55 -25.44 3.40 3.66
CA TRP A 55 -25.95 2.60 4.76
C TRP A 55 -25.62 3.30 6.07
N GLN A 56 -26.58 3.34 7.00
CA GLN A 56 -26.40 4.01 8.29
C GLN A 56 -25.17 3.46 9.01
N GLY A 57 -24.07 4.22 9.01
CA GLY A 57 -22.79 3.85 9.63
C GLY A 57 -22.80 3.83 11.16
N GLY A 58 -23.97 3.79 11.80
CA GLY A 58 -24.15 3.97 13.23
C GLY A 58 -23.57 5.30 13.75
N VAL A 59 -23.23 5.33 15.03
CA VAL A 59 -22.67 6.53 15.73
C VAL A 59 -21.36 7.00 15.11
N VAL A 60 -20.62 6.12 14.43
CA VAL A 60 -19.28 6.40 13.89
C VAL A 60 -19.33 6.95 12.46
N GLY A 61 -20.37 6.62 11.68
CA GLY A 61 -20.46 6.97 10.26
C GLY A 61 -20.44 8.48 9.99
N GLY A 62 -21.28 9.24 10.70
CA GLY A 62 -21.40 10.69 10.51
C GLY A 62 -20.09 11.45 10.74
N PRO A 63 -19.46 11.33 11.93
CA PRO A 63 -18.19 12.01 12.21
C PRO A 63 -17.05 11.61 11.26
N VAL A 64 -17.04 10.36 10.77
CA VAL A 64 -16.04 9.90 9.80
C VAL A 64 -16.28 10.52 8.43
N GLU A 65 -17.52 10.56 7.95
CA GLU A 65 -17.87 11.20 6.67
C GLU A 65 -17.56 12.70 6.69
N ASP A 66 -17.96 13.39 7.77
CA ASP A 66 -17.73 14.82 7.94
C ASP A 66 -16.24 15.14 8.07
N GLY A 67 -15.50 14.33 8.83
CA GLY A 67 -14.05 14.46 8.97
C GLY A 67 -13.32 14.27 7.64
N LEU A 68 -13.70 13.25 6.86
CA LEU A 68 -13.06 12.95 5.57
C LEU A 68 -13.40 14.01 4.51
N ARG A 69 -14.67 14.44 4.43
CA ARG A 69 -15.09 15.56 3.57
C ARG A 69 -14.42 16.87 3.98
N GLY A 70 -14.26 17.14 5.27
CA GLY A 70 -13.54 18.32 5.75
C GLY A 70 -12.07 18.30 5.35
N ALA A 71 -11.43 17.13 5.45
CA ALA A 71 -10.01 16.97 5.15
C ALA A 71 -9.69 17.06 3.65
N ILE A 72 -10.38 16.27 2.82
CA ILE A 72 -10.05 16.09 1.39
C ILE A 72 -11.20 16.45 0.43
N GLY A 73 -12.31 16.99 0.94
CA GLY A 73 -13.41 17.49 0.12
C GLY A 73 -14.08 16.41 -0.73
N ALA A 74 -14.33 16.73 -2.00
CA ALA A 74 -14.93 15.83 -2.98
C ALA A 74 -14.03 14.62 -3.32
N ALA A 75 -12.71 14.68 -3.03
CA ALA A 75 -11.86 13.50 -3.18
C ALA A 75 -12.24 12.37 -2.21
N ALA A 76 -12.97 12.67 -1.12
CA ALA A 76 -13.47 11.68 -0.18
C ALA A 76 -14.35 10.59 -0.84
N TYR A 77 -15.02 10.90 -1.97
CA TYR A 77 -15.81 9.90 -2.70
C TYR A 77 -14.98 8.88 -3.47
N VAL A 78 -13.74 9.24 -3.83
CA VAL A 78 -12.82 8.40 -4.61
C VAL A 78 -11.88 7.63 -3.68
N ALA A 79 -11.67 8.13 -2.46
CA ALA A 79 -10.83 7.51 -1.44
C ALA A 79 -11.15 6.01 -1.18
N PRO A 80 -12.42 5.56 -1.05
CA PRO A 80 -12.72 4.14 -0.83
C PRO A 80 -12.23 3.26 -1.98
N ALA A 81 -12.40 3.70 -3.22
CA ALA A 81 -11.95 2.96 -4.40
C ALA A 81 -10.41 2.85 -4.45
N VAL A 82 -9.71 3.95 -4.14
CA VAL A 82 -8.25 4.00 -4.10
C VAL A 82 -7.69 3.09 -3.01
N LEU A 83 -8.24 3.14 -1.79
CA LEU A 83 -7.84 2.25 -0.70
C LEU A 83 -8.12 0.78 -1.04
N PHE A 84 -9.24 0.49 -1.72
CA PHE A 84 -9.59 -0.87 -2.11
C PHE A 84 -8.56 -1.43 -3.09
N VAL A 85 -8.23 -0.66 -4.12
CA VAL A 85 -7.22 -1.04 -5.11
C VAL A 85 -5.87 -1.28 -4.42
N VAL A 86 -5.40 -0.36 -3.58
CA VAL A 86 -4.11 -0.53 -2.88
C VAL A 86 -4.13 -1.72 -1.92
N GLY A 87 -5.21 -1.89 -1.16
CA GLY A 87 -5.39 -3.00 -0.23
C GLY A 87 -5.41 -4.33 -0.96
N PHE A 88 -6.21 -4.44 -2.01
CA PHE A 88 -6.30 -5.62 -2.86
C PHE A 88 -4.94 -5.95 -3.50
N LEU A 89 -4.21 -4.95 -3.99
CA LEU A 89 -2.84 -5.13 -4.49
C LEU A 89 -1.89 -5.61 -3.40
N MET A 90 -2.01 -5.09 -2.16
CA MET A 90 -1.20 -5.54 -1.04
C MET A 90 -1.50 -6.99 -0.64
N VAL A 91 -2.76 -7.43 -0.72
CA VAL A 91 -3.19 -8.82 -0.46
C VAL A 91 -2.73 -9.78 -1.55
N SER A 92 -2.80 -9.36 -2.82
CA SER A 92 -2.38 -10.19 -3.97
C SER A 92 -0.86 -10.33 -4.13
N ARG A 93 -0.05 -9.74 -3.21
CA ARG A 93 1.42 -9.80 -3.21
C ARG A 93 2.05 -11.15 -2.88
N SER A 94 1.30 -12.25 -2.87
CA SER A 94 1.86 -13.58 -2.64
C SER A 94 2.46 -14.20 -3.92
N GLU A 95 3.47 -13.51 -4.50
CA GLU A 95 4.59 -14.04 -5.31
C GLU A 95 4.87 -13.55 -6.75
N LEU A 96 4.01 -12.87 -7.54
CA LEU A 96 4.34 -12.71 -8.99
C LEU A 96 4.23 -11.35 -9.69
N VAL A 97 3.87 -10.23 -9.06
CA VAL A 97 3.73 -8.97 -9.82
C VAL A 97 4.56 -7.82 -9.23
N ASP A 98 5.55 -7.36 -9.99
CA ASP A 98 6.34 -6.16 -9.69
C ASP A 98 5.50 -4.90 -9.96
N VAL A 99 4.51 -4.63 -9.11
CA VAL A 99 3.56 -3.50 -9.19
C VAL A 99 4.12 -2.16 -8.68
N ARG A 100 5.45 -2.04 -8.58
CA ARG A 100 6.12 -0.78 -8.21
C ARG A 100 5.67 0.43 -9.05
N PRO A 101 5.52 0.35 -10.39
CA PRO A 101 5.03 1.49 -11.17
C PRO A 101 3.56 1.80 -10.86
N PHE A 102 2.71 0.80 -10.68
CA PHE A 102 1.29 1.00 -10.39
C PHE A 102 1.04 1.68 -9.03
N ARG A 103 1.78 1.30 -7.97
CA ARG A 103 1.64 1.95 -6.66
C ARG A 103 2.07 3.41 -6.71
N THR A 104 3.16 3.69 -7.43
CA THR A 104 3.65 5.05 -7.65
C THR A 104 2.65 5.85 -8.48
N GLY A 105 2.11 5.27 -9.55
CA GLY A 105 1.07 5.89 -10.38
C GLY A 105 -0.17 6.26 -9.58
N LEU A 106 -0.62 5.41 -8.66
CA LEU A 106 -1.78 5.68 -7.82
C LEU A 106 -1.54 6.81 -6.81
N ILE A 107 -0.34 6.89 -6.24
CA ILE A 107 0.07 8.03 -5.40
C ILE A 107 0.12 9.32 -6.23
N VAL A 108 0.72 9.28 -7.43
CA VAL A 108 0.81 10.44 -8.33
C VAL A 108 -0.58 10.87 -8.80
N LEU A 109 -1.45 9.93 -9.17
CA LEU A 109 -2.82 10.17 -9.60
C LEU A 109 -3.64 10.82 -8.48
N SER A 110 -3.56 10.31 -7.25
CA SER A 110 -4.27 10.88 -6.10
C SER A 110 -3.79 12.29 -5.77
N LEU A 111 -2.49 12.54 -5.86
CA LEU A 111 -1.90 13.85 -5.62
C LEU A 111 -2.28 14.86 -6.72
N GLY A 112 -2.27 14.44 -7.99
CA GLY A 112 -2.77 15.22 -9.10
C GLY A 112 -4.25 15.53 -8.98
N LEU A 113 -5.06 14.58 -8.51
CA LEU A 113 -6.49 14.76 -8.27
C LEU A 113 -6.74 15.82 -7.19
N LEU A 114 -6.01 15.76 -6.07
CA LEU A 114 -6.12 16.76 -5.00
C LEU A 114 -5.72 18.17 -5.47
N LEU A 115 -4.68 18.27 -6.31
CA LEU A 115 -4.30 19.54 -6.95
C LEU A 115 -5.35 20.05 -7.94
N ALA A 116 -5.90 19.17 -8.76
CA ALA A 116 -6.91 19.52 -9.76
C ALA A 116 -8.23 19.96 -9.12
N LEU A 117 -8.60 19.38 -7.97
CA LEU A 117 -9.77 19.78 -7.20
C LEU A 117 -9.60 21.12 -6.47
N GLY A 118 -8.35 21.55 -6.23
CA GLY A 118 -8.02 22.84 -5.61
C GLY A 118 -8.69 23.08 -4.24
N ALA A 119 -8.77 24.34 -3.84
CA ALA A 119 -9.36 24.80 -2.59
C ALA A 119 -10.88 24.68 -2.58
N ASP A 120 -11.51 24.77 -3.75
CA ASP A 120 -12.98 24.75 -3.88
C ASP A 120 -13.56 23.37 -3.57
N HIS A 121 -12.85 22.30 -3.95
CA HIS A 121 -13.35 20.93 -3.84
C HIS A 121 -12.41 19.98 -3.10
N GLY A 122 -11.17 20.36 -2.78
CA GLY A 122 -10.17 19.50 -2.15
C GLY A 122 -10.10 19.58 -0.62
N GLY A 123 -11.03 20.30 0.03
CA GLY A 123 -11.05 20.45 1.49
C GLY A 123 -9.82 21.18 2.03
N LEU A 124 -9.43 20.87 3.27
CA LEU A 124 -8.26 21.48 3.90
C LEU A 124 -6.96 21.20 3.13
N VAL A 125 -6.78 19.96 2.65
CA VAL A 125 -5.58 19.55 1.90
C VAL A 125 -5.48 20.28 0.56
N GLY A 126 -6.58 20.35 -0.19
CA GLY A 126 -6.63 21.10 -1.45
C GLY A 126 -6.33 22.59 -1.27
N ARG A 127 -6.85 23.20 -0.20
CA ARG A 127 -6.57 24.61 0.13
C ARG A 127 -5.10 24.87 0.47
N VAL A 128 -4.47 23.95 1.21
CA VAL A 128 -3.04 24.06 1.52
C VAL A 128 -2.19 23.88 0.26
N LEU A 129 -2.49 22.87 -0.58
CA LEU A 129 -1.75 22.65 -1.82
C LEU A 129 -1.91 23.82 -2.79
N GLU A 130 -3.12 24.32 -3.00
CA GLU A 130 -3.34 25.49 -3.86
C GLU A 130 -2.69 26.74 -3.27
N GLY A 131 -2.65 26.91 -1.94
CA GLY A 131 -1.90 27.99 -1.32
C GLY A 131 -0.40 27.94 -1.64
N ILE A 132 0.22 26.76 -1.54
CA ILE A 132 1.66 26.58 -1.81
C ILE A 132 1.95 26.72 -3.31
N VAL A 133 1.17 26.07 -4.17
CA VAL A 133 1.43 26.05 -5.61
C VAL A 133 0.95 27.35 -6.27
N GLY A 134 -0.17 27.90 -5.81
CA GLY A 134 -0.72 29.17 -6.26
C GLY A 134 0.14 30.37 -5.88
N THR A 135 0.85 30.34 -4.75
CA THR A 135 1.85 31.38 -4.43
C THR A 135 3.05 31.35 -5.38
N LEU A 136 3.37 30.19 -5.95
CA LEU A 136 4.52 30.00 -6.84
C LEU A 136 4.17 30.19 -8.33
N LEU A 137 2.98 29.72 -8.77
CA LEU A 137 2.59 29.66 -10.18
C LEU A 137 1.26 30.38 -10.50
N GLY A 138 0.58 30.96 -9.51
CA GLY A 138 -0.77 31.50 -9.66
C GLY A 138 -1.86 30.41 -9.74
N ALA A 139 -3.13 30.80 -9.58
CA ALA A 139 -4.27 29.86 -9.59
C ALA A 139 -4.35 29.04 -10.90
N THR A 140 -4.09 29.69 -12.04
CA THR A 140 -4.05 29.01 -13.35
C THR A 140 -2.89 28.02 -13.45
N GLY A 141 -1.74 28.33 -12.85
CA GLY A 141 -0.60 27.41 -12.82
C GLY A 141 -0.85 26.17 -11.95
N ALA A 142 -1.51 26.35 -10.81
CA ALA A 142 -1.88 25.23 -9.93
C ALA A 142 -2.82 24.22 -10.61
N THR A 143 -3.81 24.71 -11.35
CA THR A 143 -4.73 23.85 -12.11
C THR A 143 -4.02 23.09 -13.23
N ILE A 144 -3.12 23.74 -13.99
CA ILE A 144 -2.31 23.09 -15.03
C ILE A 144 -1.43 21.98 -14.44
N VAL A 145 -0.75 22.26 -13.31
CA VAL A 145 0.08 21.26 -12.61
C VAL A 145 -0.78 20.10 -12.10
N GLY A 146 -1.98 20.37 -11.58
CA GLY A 146 -2.92 19.32 -11.16
C GLY A 146 -3.33 18.41 -12.31
N VAL A 147 -3.77 18.98 -13.44
CA VAL A 147 -4.20 18.23 -14.62
C VAL A 147 -3.05 17.41 -15.22
N THR A 148 -1.87 18.00 -15.37
CA THR A 148 -0.70 17.29 -15.90
C THR A 148 -0.26 16.15 -14.99
N THR A 149 -0.27 16.36 -13.66
CA THR A 149 0.03 15.30 -12.68
C THR A 149 -1.01 14.19 -12.72
N LEU A 150 -2.29 14.51 -12.93
CA LEU A 150 -3.35 13.52 -13.16
C LEU A 150 -3.08 12.65 -14.39
N VAL A 151 -2.71 13.27 -15.51
CA VAL A 151 -2.37 12.55 -16.75
C VAL A 151 -1.18 11.63 -16.54
N VAL A 152 -0.11 12.12 -15.89
CA VAL A 152 1.06 11.30 -15.57
C VAL A 152 0.68 10.13 -14.66
N GLY A 153 -0.13 10.35 -13.64
CA GLY A 153 -0.63 9.30 -12.75
C GLY A 153 -1.45 8.25 -13.49
N ALA A 154 -2.32 8.67 -14.41
CA ALA A 154 -3.14 7.78 -15.22
C ALA A 154 -2.28 6.93 -16.16
N LEU A 155 -1.27 7.54 -16.79
CA LEU A 155 -0.31 6.83 -17.65
C LEU A 155 0.51 5.80 -16.87
N LEU A 156 0.96 6.14 -15.67
CA LEU A 156 1.67 5.22 -14.77
C LEU A 156 0.77 4.07 -14.28
N LEU A 157 -0.54 4.31 -14.16
CA LEU A 157 -1.52 3.25 -13.89
C LEU A 157 -1.70 2.32 -15.09
N SER A 158 -1.68 2.87 -16.30
CA SER A 158 -1.91 2.09 -17.53
C SER A 158 -0.72 1.22 -17.93
N GLY A 159 0.50 1.53 -17.46
CA GLY A 159 1.68 0.67 -17.52
C GLY A 159 2.12 0.32 -18.94
#